data_AF-A0A7X6ZHX4-F1
#
_entry.id   AF-A0A7X6ZHX4-F1
#
_cell.length_a   1.000
_cell.length_b   1.000
_cell.length_c   1.000
_cell.angle_alpha   90.00
_cell.angle_beta   90.00
_cell.angle_gamma   90.00
#
_symmetry.space_group_name_H-M   'P 1'
#
loop_
_entity.id
_entity.type
_entity.pdbx_description
1 polymer ?
#
loop_
_entity_poly.entity_id
_entity_poly.type
_entity_poly.pdbx_seq_one_letter_code
_entity_poly.pdbx_strand_id
1 'polypeptide(L)'
;MFCYQCEQTARGSGCTAHGVCGKDPQTAALQDLLVQQTKQIGALAHAARRLGAKDPALDRFILDALFTTVTNVNFDPQRLQTLLVASAAIKKQAQTLYEKACRAKGQTPAISAEMLGAPLAKDLAGLVKQGLAAGIPQRQETWGTDIAGLQELLVSGLKGMASYAHHALILGQEDDEVYAFFHEALDALLTDPHPTLEGLLQLCLRCGAINLRVMQLLDAAHTGAYGHPEPTAVRIHPLKGKAILISGHDLKDLEELLKQTVGTGIKVYTHGEMLPAHGYPELRKYKHLAGNYGGAWQDQQIEFSDFPGAILMTTNCIQKPKKNYLDRIFTCGLVAWPG
;
A
#
# COMPACT_ATOMS: atom_id res chain seq x y z
N MET A 1 13.11 -9.71 -13.18
CA MET A 1 12.00 -8.84 -12.73
C MET A 1 11.62 -7.91 -13.86
N PHE A 2 10.45 -7.28 -13.78
CA PHE A 2 10.12 -6.12 -14.61
C PHE A 2 9.22 -5.19 -13.78
N CYS A 3 9.66 -3.96 -13.54
CA CYS A 3 8.88 -2.99 -12.76
C CYS A 3 9.10 -1.58 -13.29
N TYR A 4 8.01 -0.87 -13.56
CA TYR A 4 8.02 0.50 -14.10
C TYR A 4 7.03 1.45 -13.43
N GLN A 5 6.57 1.12 -12.21
CA GLN A 5 5.50 1.85 -11.54
C GLN A 5 5.93 3.21 -10.93
N CYS A 6 7.23 3.54 -10.93
CA CYS A 6 7.74 4.80 -10.39
C CYS A 6 8.49 5.61 -11.44
N GLU A 7 8.49 6.93 -11.27
CA GLU A 7 9.13 7.89 -12.17
C GLU A 7 10.63 7.60 -12.38
N GLN A 8 11.33 7.17 -11.32
CA GLN A 8 12.75 6.83 -11.35
C GLN A 8 13.06 5.48 -12.00
N THR A 9 12.12 4.85 -12.71
CA THR A 9 12.36 3.57 -13.36
C THR A 9 13.55 3.66 -14.33
N ALA A 10 14.36 2.60 -14.40
CA ALA A 10 15.59 2.60 -15.18
C ALA A 10 15.32 3.00 -16.65
N ARG A 11 16.04 4.03 -17.09
CA ARG A 11 15.95 4.61 -18.45
C ARG A 11 14.55 5.08 -18.87
N GLY A 12 13.64 5.31 -17.92
CA GLY A 12 12.25 5.64 -18.22
C GLY A 12 11.45 4.50 -18.86
N SER A 13 11.98 3.27 -18.88
CA SER A 13 11.35 2.13 -19.58
C SER A 13 10.98 0.97 -18.66
N GLY A 14 11.78 0.70 -17.63
CA GLY A 14 11.56 -0.46 -16.76
C GLY A 14 12.82 -0.96 -16.08
N CYS A 15 12.71 -1.31 -14.80
CA CYS A 15 13.75 -1.98 -14.04
C CYS A 15 13.72 -3.49 -14.31
N THR A 16 14.76 -4.03 -14.94
CA THR A 16 14.82 -5.45 -15.37
C THR A 16 15.78 -6.32 -14.54
N ALA A 17 16.87 -5.73 -14.05
CA ALA A 17 17.87 -6.42 -13.23
C ALA A 17 17.73 -6.13 -11.72
N HIS A 18 17.62 -4.85 -11.35
CA HIS A 18 17.33 -4.38 -9.99
C HIS A 18 16.52 -3.07 -10.10
N GLY A 19 15.68 -2.79 -9.12
CA GLY A 19 15.00 -1.50 -9.01
C GLY A 19 15.95 -0.38 -8.65
N VAL A 20 15.80 0.80 -9.25
CA VAL A 20 16.53 2.02 -8.85
C VAL A 20 16.27 2.36 -7.38
N CYS A 21 15.06 2.05 -6.89
CA CYS A 21 14.69 2.15 -5.48
C CYS A 21 15.35 1.14 -4.53
N GLY A 22 16.16 0.21 -5.05
CA GLY A 22 16.79 -0.86 -4.28
C GLY A 22 15.98 -2.16 -4.17
N LYS A 23 14.80 -2.24 -4.81
CA LYS A 23 14.00 -3.47 -4.86
C LYS A 23 14.72 -4.55 -5.67
N ASP A 24 15.00 -5.69 -5.05
CA ASP A 24 15.63 -6.84 -5.71
C ASP A 24 14.62 -7.67 -6.53
N PRO A 25 15.09 -8.57 -7.42
CA PRO A 25 14.21 -9.39 -8.25
C PRO A 25 13.28 -10.34 -7.50
N GLN A 26 13.70 -10.86 -6.36
CA GLN A 26 12.90 -11.77 -5.54
C GLN A 26 11.74 -11.01 -4.90
N THR A 27 12.02 -9.86 -4.27
CA THR A 27 11.01 -8.97 -3.71
C THR A 27 10.03 -8.49 -4.78
N ALA A 28 10.53 -8.13 -5.97
CA ALA A 28 9.66 -7.76 -7.09
C ALA A 28 8.71 -8.88 -7.51
N ALA A 29 9.20 -10.11 -7.67
CA ALA A 29 8.37 -11.26 -8.04
C ALA A 29 7.32 -11.58 -6.96
N LEU A 30 7.67 -11.48 -5.68
CA LEU A 30 6.71 -11.70 -4.58
C LEU A 30 5.60 -10.63 -4.57
N GLN A 31 5.93 -9.37 -4.87
CA GLN A 31 4.93 -8.31 -5.02
C GLN A 31 4.03 -8.55 -6.24
N ASP A 32 4.57 -9.02 -7.37
CA ASP A 32 3.77 -9.40 -8.55
C ASP A 32 2.78 -10.53 -8.20
N LEU A 33 3.24 -11.55 -7.46
CA LEU A 33 2.38 -12.64 -6.98
C LEU A 33 1.30 -12.14 -6.02
N LEU A 34 1.64 -11.21 -5.12
CA LEU A 34 0.67 -10.63 -4.20
C LEU A 34 -0.43 -9.87 -4.96
N VAL A 35 -0.07 -9.03 -5.93
CA VAL A 35 -1.04 -8.35 -6.80
C VAL A 35 -1.92 -9.37 -7.53
N GLN A 36 -1.35 -10.47 -8.03
CA GLN A 36 -2.13 -11.54 -8.66
C GLN A 36 -3.12 -12.21 -7.69
N GLN A 37 -2.71 -12.48 -6.44
CA GLN A 37 -3.62 -13.00 -5.41
C GLN A 37 -4.72 -11.98 -5.08
N THR A 38 -4.40 -10.70 -5.03
CA THR A 38 -5.38 -9.63 -4.78
C THR A 38 -6.42 -9.54 -5.89
N LYS A 39 -6.01 -9.68 -7.15
CA LYS A 39 -6.93 -9.77 -8.30
C LYS A 39 -7.92 -10.93 -8.15
N GLN A 40 -7.44 -12.09 -7.74
CA GLN A 40 -8.26 -13.29 -7.49
C GLN A 40 -9.28 -13.09 -6.37
N ILE A 41 -8.84 -12.50 -5.26
CA ILE A 41 -9.72 -12.15 -4.14
C ILE A 41 -10.78 -11.15 -4.62
N GLY A 42 -10.38 -10.09 -5.34
CA GLY A 42 -11.28 -9.08 -5.89
C GLY A 42 -12.34 -9.66 -6.82
N ALA A 43 -11.97 -10.56 -7.72
CA ALA A 43 -12.90 -11.24 -8.64
C ALA A 43 -13.97 -12.06 -7.89
N LEU A 44 -13.55 -12.88 -6.92
CA LEU A 44 -14.47 -13.67 -6.09
C LEU A 44 -15.38 -12.77 -5.24
N ALA A 45 -14.82 -11.71 -4.65
CA ALA A 45 -15.57 -10.75 -3.85
C ALA A 45 -16.55 -9.92 -4.69
N HIS A 46 -16.18 -9.55 -5.91
CA HIS A 46 -17.06 -8.88 -6.88
C HIS A 46 -18.26 -9.78 -7.21
N ALA A 47 -18.00 -11.05 -7.54
CA ALA A 47 -19.04 -12.02 -7.85
C ALA A 47 -20.01 -12.24 -6.66
N ALA A 48 -19.48 -12.36 -5.43
CA ALA A 48 -20.29 -12.44 -4.21
C ALA A 48 -21.14 -11.17 -4.00
N ARG A 49 -20.55 -9.98 -4.21
CA ARG A 49 -21.21 -8.68 -4.03
C ARG A 49 -22.40 -8.50 -4.98
N ARG A 50 -22.31 -8.98 -6.23
CA ARG A 50 -23.45 -8.99 -7.18
C ARG A 50 -24.64 -9.84 -6.71
N LEU A 51 -24.41 -10.77 -5.78
CA LEU A 51 -25.45 -11.59 -5.16
C LEU A 51 -25.91 -11.04 -3.80
N GLY A 52 -25.40 -9.87 -3.39
CA GLY A 52 -25.74 -9.19 -2.14
C GLY A 52 -24.92 -9.67 -0.93
N ALA A 53 -23.84 -10.41 -1.13
CA ALA A 53 -22.95 -10.87 -0.07
C ALA A 53 -21.64 -10.08 -0.04
N LYS A 54 -21.22 -9.63 1.14
CA LYS A 54 -19.97 -8.90 1.36
C LYS A 54 -19.32 -9.31 2.67
N ASP A 55 -18.03 -9.08 2.78
CA ASP A 55 -17.24 -9.44 3.96
C ASP A 55 -16.11 -8.40 4.16
N PRO A 56 -16.14 -7.62 5.25
CA PRO A 56 -15.15 -6.57 5.52
C PRO A 56 -13.70 -7.08 5.58
N ALA A 57 -13.48 -8.37 5.87
CA ALA A 57 -12.12 -8.91 5.87
C ALA A 57 -11.51 -8.93 4.47
N LEU A 58 -12.33 -9.16 3.43
CA LEU A 58 -11.88 -9.15 2.03
C LEU A 58 -11.58 -7.71 1.59
N ASP A 59 -12.52 -6.80 1.89
CA ASP A 59 -12.45 -5.38 1.59
C ASP A 59 -11.13 -4.77 2.10
N ARG A 60 -10.83 -5.01 3.38
CA ARG A 60 -9.66 -4.44 4.07
C ARG A 60 -8.35 -5.11 3.65
N PHE A 61 -8.34 -6.43 3.41
CA PHE A 61 -7.13 -7.12 2.95
C PHE A 61 -6.64 -6.60 1.59
N ILE A 62 -7.57 -6.25 0.69
CA ILE A 62 -7.21 -5.69 -0.63
C ILE A 62 -6.44 -4.38 -0.48
N LEU A 63 -6.84 -3.51 0.46
CA LEU A 63 -6.14 -2.26 0.71
C LEU A 63 -4.69 -2.52 1.12
N ASP A 64 -4.49 -3.37 2.13
CA ASP A 64 -3.17 -3.71 2.68
C ASP A 64 -2.28 -4.36 1.63
N ALA A 65 -2.83 -5.30 0.87
CA ALA A 65 -2.09 -6.03 -0.16
C ALA A 65 -1.64 -5.10 -1.29
N LEU A 66 -2.49 -4.18 -1.75
CA LEU A 66 -2.11 -3.21 -2.79
C LEU A 66 -1.09 -2.21 -2.25
N PHE A 67 -1.33 -1.62 -1.08
CA PHE A 67 -0.45 -0.61 -0.50
C PHE A 67 0.95 -1.18 -0.19
N THR A 68 1.04 -2.43 0.29
CA THR A 68 2.33 -3.14 0.49
C THR A 68 3.23 -3.11 -0.77
N THR A 69 2.63 -3.08 -1.96
CA THR A 69 3.35 -3.12 -3.24
C THR A 69 3.61 -1.74 -3.87
N VAL A 70 3.28 -0.66 -3.16
CA VAL A 70 3.68 0.70 -3.53
C VAL A 70 5.19 0.84 -3.40
N THR A 71 5.77 1.71 -4.23
CA THR A 71 7.21 1.99 -4.23
C THR A 71 7.65 2.43 -2.85
N ASN A 72 8.75 1.86 -2.38
CA ASN A 72 9.35 2.18 -1.09
C ASN A 72 8.48 1.86 0.15
N VAL A 73 7.56 0.89 0.08
CA VAL A 73 6.83 0.39 1.26
C VAL A 73 7.52 -0.83 1.87
N ASN A 74 7.52 -1.97 1.17
CA ASN A 74 7.96 -3.24 1.72
C ASN A 74 9.02 -3.93 0.86
N PHE A 75 10.19 -4.16 1.45
CA PHE A 75 11.34 -4.83 0.82
C PHE A 75 11.70 -6.16 1.50
N ASP A 76 10.85 -6.67 2.38
CA ASP A 76 11.13 -7.86 3.17
C ASP A 76 10.45 -9.11 2.56
N PRO A 77 11.22 -10.06 1.98
CA PRO A 77 10.66 -11.27 1.40
C PRO A 77 9.89 -12.16 2.38
N GLN A 78 10.29 -12.20 3.65
CA GLN A 78 9.63 -13.00 4.69
C GLN A 78 8.30 -12.35 5.08
N ARG A 79 8.24 -11.02 5.15
CA ARG A 79 6.98 -10.29 5.35
C ARG A 79 6.03 -10.50 4.17
N LEU A 80 6.53 -10.43 2.95
CA LEU A 80 5.74 -10.72 1.74
C LEU A 80 5.25 -12.18 1.69
N GLN A 81 6.07 -13.15 2.09
CA GLN A 81 5.64 -14.54 2.21
C GLN A 81 4.49 -14.69 3.22
N THR A 82 4.57 -14.02 4.36
CA THR A 82 3.49 -14.03 5.37
C THR A 82 2.19 -13.48 4.80
N LEU A 83 2.25 -12.37 4.05
CA LEU A 83 1.09 -11.78 3.39
C LEU A 83 0.50 -12.67 2.30
N LEU A 84 1.34 -13.38 1.54
CA LEU A 84 0.90 -14.36 0.54
C LEU A 84 0.19 -15.55 1.20
N VAL A 85 0.71 -16.06 2.33
CA VAL A 85 0.02 -17.12 3.09
C VAL A 85 -1.34 -16.62 3.59
N ALA A 86 -1.41 -15.39 4.11
CA ALA A 86 -2.68 -14.78 4.51
C ALA A 86 -3.63 -14.60 3.32
N SER A 87 -3.12 -14.19 2.14
CA SER A 87 -3.93 -14.01 0.93
C SER A 87 -4.61 -15.31 0.50
N ALA A 88 -3.95 -16.46 0.64
CA ALA A 88 -4.57 -17.76 0.33
C ALA A 88 -5.76 -18.08 1.25
N ALA A 89 -5.67 -17.72 2.54
CA ALA A 89 -6.79 -17.88 3.48
C ALA A 89 -7.95 -16.94 3.13
N ILE A 90 -7.65 -15.67 2.85
CA ILE A 90 -8.64 -14.67 2.42
C ILE A 90 -9.30 -15.06 1.10
N LYS A 91 -8.54 -15.59 0.12
CA LYS A 91 -9.10 -16.10 -1.14
C LYS A 91 -10.07 -17.26 -0.93
N LYS A 92 -9.74 -18.19 -0.03
CA LYS A 92 -10.65 -19.30 0.34
C LYS A 92 -11.93 -18.78 1.02
N GLN A 93 -11.82 -17.74 1.84
CA GLN A 93 -12.97 -17.07 2.45
C GLN A 93 -13.84 -16.40 1.38
N ALA A 94 -13.25 -15.68 0.42
CA ALA A 94 -13.95 -15.08 -0.71
C ALA A 94 -14.69 -16.12 -1.56
N GLN A 95 -14.02 -17.25 -1.87
CA GLN A 95 -14.65 -18.39 -2.55
C GLN A 95 -15.86 -18.91 -1.77
N THR A 96 -15.68 -19.17 -0.47
CA THR A 96 -16.76 -19.70 0.39
C THR A 96 -17.94 -18.72 0.46
N LEU A 97 -17.68 -17.41 0.53
CA LEU A 97 -18.69 -16.36 0.52
C LEU A 97 -19.49 -16.40 -0.78
N TYR A 98 -18.81 -16.41 -1.93
CA TYR A 98 -19.46 -16.48 -3.24
C TYR A 98 -20.31 -17.74 -3.39
N GLU A 99 -19.76 -18.92 -3.04
CA GLU A 99 -20.50 -20.18 -3.11
C GLU A 99 -21.75 -20.19 -2.22
N LYS A 100 -21.67 -19.64 -1.00
CA LYS A 100 -22.82 -19.50 -0.11
C LYS A 100 -23.88 -18.56 -0.72
N ALA A 101 -23.45 -17.44 -1.28
CA ALA A 101 -24.34 -16.48 -1.92
C ALA A 101 -25.08 -17.09 -3.12
N CYS A 102 -24.38 -17.85 -3.96
CA CYS A 102 -24.98 -18.62 -5.05
C CYS A 102 -26.02 -19.62 -4.54
N ARG A 103 -25.67 -20.45 -3.56
CA ARG A 103 -26.62 -21.43 -2.98
C ARG A 103 -27.86 -20.76 -2.40
N ALA A 104 -27.72 -19.64 -1.71
CA ALA A 104 -28.84 -18.87 -1.17
C ALA A 104 -29.79 -18.31 -2.24
N LYS A 105 -29.30 -18.15 -3.48
CA LYS A 105 -30.06 -17.69 -4.65
C LYS A 105 -30.46 -18.82 -5.60
N GLY A 106 -30.19 -20.08 -5.25
CA GLY A 106 -30.45 -21.23 -6.13
C GLY A 106 -29.60 -21.25 -7.40
N GLN A 107 -28.42 -20.61 -7.38
CA GLN A 107 -27.50 -20.52 -8.51
C GLN A 107 -26.30 -21.45 -8.31
N THR A 108 -25.70 -21.91 -9.41
CA THR A 108 -24.42 -22.62 -9.39
C THR A 108 -23.28 -21.60 -9.47
N PRO A 109 -22.26 -21.67 -8.58
CA PRO A 109 -21.11 -20.77 -8.65
C PRO A 109 -20.33 -20.95 -9.96
N ALA A 110 -20.20 -19.88 -10.73
CA ALA A 110 -19.34 -19.84 -11.91
C ALA A 110 -17.94 -19.34 -11.50
N ILE A 111 -17.12 -20.25 -10.96
CA ILE A 111 -15.74 -19.96 -10.56
C ILE A 111 -14.80 -20.45 -11.65
N SER A 112 -14.02 -19.55 -12.25
CA SER A 112 -13.06 -19.89 -13.30
C SER A 112 -11.71 -20.36 -12.74
N ALA A 113 -10.87 -20.93 -13.60
CA ALA A 113 -9.52 -21.35 -13.22
C ALA A 113 -8.64 -20.15 -12.83
N GLU A 114 -8.83 -19.00 -13.47
CA GLU A 114 -8.12 -17.75 -13.22
C GLU A 114 -8.43 -17.20 -11.82
N MET A 115 -9.71 -17.26 -11.41
CA MET A 115 -10.16 -16.84 -10.07
C MET A 115 -9.51 -17.67 -8.95
N LEU A 116 -9.29 -18.97 -9.17
CA LEU A 116 -8.65 -19.83 -8.18
C LEU A 116 -7.12 -19.73 -8.25
N GLY A 117 -6.57 -19.74 -9.46
CA GLY A 117 -5.14 -19.88 -9.71
C GLY A 117 -4.52 -21.18 -9.19
N ALA A 118 -3.22 -21.31 -9.39
CA ALA A 118 -2.47 -22.41 -8.78
C ALA A 118 -2.37 -22.24 -7.25
N PRO A 119 -2.34 -23.33 -6.47
CA PRO A 119 -2.00 -23.27 -5.05
C PRO A 119 -0.64 -22.62 -4.83
N LEU A 120 -0.50 -21.80 -3.78
CA LEU A 120 0.77 -21.18 -3.44
C LEU A 120 1.83 -22.24 -3.10
N ALA A 121 3.05 -22.01 -3.57
CA ALA A 121 4.19 -22.81 -3.16
C ALA A 121 4.45 -22.66 -1.65
N LYS A 122 5.04 -23.71 -1.06
CA LYS A 122 5.31 -23.76 0.39
C LYS A 122 6.60 -23.03 0.79
N ASP A 123 7.51 -22.84 -0.16
CA ASP A 123 8.81 -22.21 0.05
C ASP A 123 8.96 -20.92 -0.76
N LEU A 124 9.93 -20.11 -0.35
CA LEU A 124 10.15 -18.79 -0.93
C LEU A 124 10.57 -18.87 -2.41
N ALA A 125 11.38 -19.88 -2.76
CA ALA A 125 11.84 -20.09 -4.14
C ALA A 125 10.66 -20.42 -5.08
N GLY A 126 9.73 -21.27 -4.65
CA GLY A 126 8.53 -21.59 -5.39
C GLY A 126 7.60 -20.39 -5.54
N LEU A 127 7.44 -19.57 -4.48
CA LEU A 127 6.64 -18.33 -4.56
C LEU A 127 7.25 -17.34 -5.56
N VAL A 128 8.57 -17.17 -5.55
CA VAL A 128 9.26 -16.33 -6.54
C VAL A 128 9.00 -16.84 -7.97
N LYS A 129 9.08 -18.16 -8.20
CA LYS A 129 8.79 -18.75 -9.51
C LYS A 129 7.35 -18.48 -9.96
N GLN A 130 6.37 -18.55 -9.05
CA GLN A 130 4.98 -18.21 -9.33
C GLN A 130 4.80 -16.73 -9.67
N GLY A 131 5.47 -15.84 -8.93
CA GLY A 131 5.44 -14.40 -9.20
C GLY A 131 5.99 -14.02 -10.56
N LEU A 132 7.09 -14.63 -10.98
CA LEU A 132 7.68 -14.41 -12.31
C LEU A 132 6.73 -14.79 -13.47
N ALA A 133 5.82 -15.74 -13.26
CA ALA A 133 4.81 -16.12 -14.24
C ALA A 133 3.63 -15.14 -14.31
N ALA A 134 3.40 -14.34 -13.26
CA ALA A 134 2.34 -13.33 -13.18
C ALA A 134 2.80 -11.91 -13.59
N GLY A 135 4.03 -11.80 -14.11
CA GLY A 135 4.68 -10.55 -14.44
C GLY A 135 4.01 -9.75 -15.57
N ILE A 136 4.42 -8.49 -15.69
CA ILE A 136 3.98 -7.57 -16.74
C ILE A 136 4.36 -8.03 -18.17
N PRO A 137 5.56 -8.60 -18.42
CA PRO A 137 5.96 -9.00 -19.78
C PRO A 137 5.00 -10.01 -20.42
N GLN A 138 4.49 -10.98 -19.65
CA GLN A 138 3.51 -11.95 -20.15
C GLN A 138 2.20 -11.29 -20.61
N ARG A 139 1.75 -10.25 -19.90
CA ARG A 139 0.58 -9.46 -20.32
C ARG A 139 0.85 -8.66 -21.58
N GLN A 140 2.05 -8.09 -21.72
CA GLN A 140 2.46 -7.39 -22.96
C GLN A 140 2.53 -8.34 -24.16
N GLU A 141 3.03 -9.56 -23.96
CA GLU A 141 3.03 -10.61 -25.00
C GLU A 141 1.62 -11.03 -25.40
N THR A 142 0.70 -11.11 -24.43
CA THR A 142 -0.69 -11.55 -24.68
C THR A 142 -1.55 -10.46 -25.31
N TRP A 143 -1.44 -9.23 -24.83
CA TRP A 143 -2.38 -8.14 -25.14
C TRP A 143 -1.78 -6.96 -25.91
N GLY A 144 -0.45 -6.94 -26.09
CA GLY A 144 0.26 -5.77 -26.60
C GLY A 144 0.51 -4.71 -25.53
N THR A 145 1.32 -3.71 -25.89
CA THR A 145 1.83 -2.70 -24.95
C THR A 145 0.77 -1.71 -24.48
N ASP A 146 -0.20 -1.37 -25.31
CA ASP A 146 -1.19 -0.34 -25.00
C ASP A 146 -2.23 -0.85 -23.99
N ILE A 147 -2.77 -2.05 -24.22
CA ILE A 147 -3.70 -2.70 -23.29
C ILE A 147 -3.00 -3.00 -21.97
N ALA A 148 -1.81 -3.63 -22.01
CA ALA A 148 -1.05 -3.89 -20.80
C ALA A 148 -0.67 -2.59 -20.06
N GLY A 149 -0.36 -1.52 -20.80
CA GLY A 149 -0.09 -0.19 -20.25
C GLY A 149 -1.27 0.38 -19.48
N LEU A 150 -2.49 0.32 -20.03
CA LEU A 150 -3.70 0.76 -19.33
C LEU A 150 -4.05 -0.13 -18.13
N GLN A 151 -3.83 -1.44 -18.22
CA GLN A 151 -3.97 -2.35 -17.06
C GLN A 151 -3.03 -1.94 -15.92
N GLU A 152 -1.77 -1.62 -16.23
CA GLU A 152 -0.80 -1.18 -15.21
C GLU A 152 -1.04 0.25 -14.72
N LEU A 153 -1.60 1.13 -15.55
CA LEU A 153 -2.09 2.45 -15.11
C LEU A 153 -3.20 2.28 -14.07
N LEU A 154 -4.17 1.40 -14.34
CA LEU A 154 -5.24 1.09 -13.40
C LEU A 154 -4.70 0.47 -12.11
N VAL A 155 -3.83 -0.54 -12.19
CA VAL A 155 -3.18 -1.14 -11.01
C VAL A 155 -2.43 -0.10 -10.19
N SER A 156 -1.67 0.79 -10.84
CA SER A 156 -0.94 1.88 -10.16
C SER A 156 -1.90 2.85 -9.45
N GLY A 157 -3.00 3.21 -10.11
CA GLY A 157 -4.06 4.05 -9.54
C GLY A 157 -4.73 3.40 -8.33
N LEU A 158 -5.07 2.11 -8.43
CA LEU A 158 -5.66 1.33 -7.33
C LEU A 158 -4.71 1.25 -6.14
N LYS A 159 -3.39 1.09 -6.36
CA LYS A 159 -2.40 1.11 -5.26
C LYS A 159 -2.35 2.44 -4.52
N GLY A 160 -2.34 3.56 -5.26
CA GLY A 160 -2.39 4.90 -4.66
C GLY A 160 -3.68 5.12 -3.88
N MET A 161 -4.82 4.80 -4.49
CA MET A 161 -6.13 4.88 -3.83
C MET A 161 -6.21 4.00 -2.58
N ALA A 162 -5.63 2.80 -2.61
CA ALA A 162 -5.59 1.89 -1.47
C ALA A 162 -4.80 2.46 -0.30
N SER A 163 -3.70 3.19 -0.56
CA SER A 163 -2.92 3.84 0.50
C SER A 163 -3.74 4.88 1.27
N TYR A 164 -4.52 5.71 0.57
CA TYR A 164 -5.38 6.70 1.22
C TYR A 164 -6.56 6.04 1.95
N ALA A 165 -7.19 5.04 1.35
CA ALA A 165 -8.28 4.29 1.97
C ALA A 165 -7.82 3.55 3.24
N HIS A 166 -6.59 3.02 3.25
CA HIS A 166 -5.99 2.38 4.41
C HIS A 166 -5.87 3.35 5.60
N HIS A 167 -5.35 4.56 5.37
CA HIS A 167 -5.25 5.56 6.44
C HIS A 167 -6.60 6.09 6.91
N ALA A 168 -7.58 6.24 6.00
CA ALA A 168 -8.94 6.58 6.38
C ALA A 168 -9.55 5.50 7.29
N LEU A 169 -9.35 4.23 6.94
CA LEU A 169 -9.81 3.07 7.71
C LEU A 169 -9.20 3.00 9.11
N ILE A 170 -7.91 3.32 9.26
CA ILE A 170 -7.23 3.35 10.58
C ILE A 170 -7.95 4.27 11.57
N LEU A 171 -8.56 5.34 11.07
CA LEU A 171 -9.33 6.31 11.85
C LEU A 171 -10.85 6.07 11.76
N GLY A 172 -11.27 4.91 11.28
CA GLY A 172 -12.66 4.46 11.26
C GLY A 172 -13.52 5.01 10.13
N GLN A 173 -12.92 5.63 9.10
CA GLN A 173 -13.63 6.07 7.90
C GLN A 173 -13.50 5.00 6.80
N GLU A 174 -14.62 4.46 6.36
CA GLU A 174 -14.68 3.51 5.24
C GLU A 174 -15.97 3.71 4.42
N ASP A 175 -15.95 3.30 3.15
CA ASP A 175 -17.08 3.47 2.24
C ASP A 175 -17.26 2.21 1.37
N ASP A 176 -18.49 1.71 1.36
CA ASP A 176 -18.87 0.48 0.65
C ASP A 176 -18.72 0.61 -0.88
N GLU A 177 -18.91 1.81 -1.43
CA GLU A 177 -18.75 2.10 -2.86
C GLU A 177 -17.28 1.98 -3.28
N VAL A 178 -16.36 2.44 -2.42
CA VAL A 178 -14.91 2.33 -2.65
C VAL A 178 -14.51 0.87 -2.75
N TYR A 179 -14.95 0.03 -1.80
CA TYR A 179 -14.67 -1.41 -1.81
C TYR A 179 -15.31 -2.11 -3.01
N ALA A 180 -16.55 -1.75 -3.36
CA ALA A 180 -17.21 -2.28 -4.55
C ALA A 180 -16.40 -2.01 -5.82
N PHE A 181 -15.85 -0.81 -5.97
CA PHE A 181 -15.02 -0.44 -7.11
C PHE A 181 -13.67 -1.17 -7.12
N PHE A 182 -13.01 -1.34 -5.97
CA PHE A 182 -11.81 -2.18 -5.89
C PHE A 182 -12.08 -3.59 -6.43
N HIS A 183 -13.18 -4.22 -5.99
CA HIS A 183 -13.55 -5.55 -6.43
C HIS A 183 -13.83 -5.61 -7.93
N GLU A 184 -14.60 -4.65 -8.46
CA GLU A 184 -14.92 -4.54 -9.88
C GLU A 184 -13.67 -4.38 -10.74
N ALA A 185 -12.79 -3.43 -10.40
CA ALA A 185 -11.58 -3.17 -11.16
C ALA A 185 -10.61 -4.36 -11.15
N LEU A 186 -10.49 -5.04 -10.00
CA LEU A 186 -9.66 -6.24 -9.85
C LEU A 186 -10.23 -7.45 -10.62
N ASP A 187 -11.55 -7.61 -10.67
CA ASP A 187 -12.23 -8.60 -11.50
C ASP A 187 -11.94 -8.33 -12.98
N ALA A 188 -12.17 -7.10 -13.45
CA ALA A 188 -11.92 -6.71 -14.84
C ALA A 188 -10.45 -6.94 -15.26
N LEU A 189 -9.50 -6.69 -14.37
CA LEU A 189 -8.06 -6.94 -14.59
C LEU A 189 -7.68 -8.42 -14.64
N LEU A 190 -8.56 -9.33 -14.23
CA LEU A 190 -8.29 -10.77 -14.12
C LEU A 190 -9.10 -11.59 -15.11
N THR A 191 -10.39 -11.33 -15.24
CA THR A 191 -11.36 -12.24 -15.84
C THR A 191 -11.91 -11.77 -17.18
N ASP A 192 -11.63 -10.53 -17.59
CA ASP A 192 -12.05 -10.04 -18.91
C ASP A 192 -11.28 -10.78 -20.02
N PRO A 193 -11.96 -11.59 -20.87
CA PRO A 193 -11.31 -12.32 -21.94
C PRO A 193 -10.96 -11.43 -23.14
N HIS A 194 -11.52 -10.22 -23.22
CA HIS A 194 -11.39 -9.32 -24.36
C HIS A 194 -11.23 -7.86 -23.91
N PRO A 195 -10.17 -7.54 -23.12
CA PRO A 195 -9.94 -6.19 -22.66
C PRO A 195 -9.78 -5.24 -23.86
N THR A 196 -10.49 -4.12 -23.81
CA THR A 196 -10.43 -3.08 -24.84
C THR A 196 -9.76 -1.82 -24.30
N LEU A 197 -9.12 -1.05 -25.18
CA LEU A 197 -8.52 0.25 -24.81
C LEU A 197 -9.57 1.19 -24.20
N GLU A 198 -10.74 1.30 -24.82
CA GLU A 198 -11.82 2.17 -24.34
C GLU A 198 -12.33 1.70 -22.97
N GLY A 199 -12.60 0.41 -22.79
CA GLY A 199 -13.08 -0.12 -21.51
C GLY A 199 -12.09 0.10 -20.37
N LEU A 200 -10.80 -0.13 -20.62
CA LEU A 200 -9.75 0.11 -19.62
C LEU A 200 -9.54 1.59 -19.34
N LEU A 201 -9.60 2.46 -20.35
CA LEU A 201 -9.54 3.91 -20.16
C LEU A 201 -10.69 4.41 -19.27
N GLN A 202 -11.92 3.92 -19.51
CA GLN A 202 -13.07 4.26 -18.67
C GLN A 202 -12.89 3.77 -17.23
N LEU A 203 -12.32 2.58 -17.01
CA LEU A 203 -11.97 2.12 -15.66
C LEU A 203 -10.91 2.99 -14.99
N CYS A 204 -9.88 3.44 -15.72
CA CYS A 204 -8.87 4.37 -15.20
C CYS A 204 -9.49 5.72 -14.79
N LEU A 205 -10.39 6.27 -15.60
CA LEU A 205 -11.09 7.53 -15.27
C LEU A 205 -12.00 7.36 -14.06
N ARG A 206 -12.73 6.23 -13.98
CA ARG A 206 -13.53 5.89 -12.79
C ARG A 206 -12.67 5.70 -11.55
N CYS A 207 -11.48 5.11 -11.67
CA CYS A 207 -10.53 5.03 -10.56
C CYS A 207 -10.16 6.43 -10.06
N GLY A 208 -9.92 7.39 -10.95
CA GLY A 208 -9.70 8.79 -10.57
C GLY A 208 -10.90 9.40 -9.84
N ALA A 209 -12.12 9.18 -10.33
CA ALA A 209 -13.35 9.67 -9.71
C ALA A 209 -13.58 9.09 -8.30
N ILE A 210 -13.43 7.77 -8.14
CA ILE A 210 -13.55 7.10 -6.83
C ILE A 210 -12.42 7.54 -5.88
N ASN A 211 -11.22 7.80 -6.39
CA ASN A 211 -10.14 8.31 -5.57
C ASN A 211 -10.46 9.69 -4.95
N LEU A 212 -11.25 10.55 -5.61
CA LEU A 212 -11.73 11.79 -4.99
C LEU A 212 -12.59 11.49 -3.75
N ARG A 213 -13.43 10.44 -3.81
CA ARG A 213 -14.21 9.99 -2.65
C ARG A 213 -13.30 9.48 -1.54
N VAL A 214 -12.27 8.69 -1.87
CA VAL A 214 -11.29 8.23 -0.88
C VAL A 214 -10.54 9.39 -0.23
N MET A 215 -10.11 10.39 -1.00
CA MET A 215 -9.46 11.58 -0.46
C MET A 215 -10.40 12.37 0.48
N GLN A 216 -11.70 12.45 0.17
CA GLN A 216 -12.69 13.05 1.10
C GLN A 216 -12.80 12.25 2.41
N LEU A 217 -12.76 10.92 2.36
CA LEU A 217 -12.79 10.08 3.56
C LEU A 217 -11.54 10.31 4.41
N LEU A 218 -10.36 10.38 3.79
CA LEU A 218 -9.10 10.63 4.49
C LEU A 218 -9.05 12.05 5.08
N ASP A 219 -9.51 13.06 4.34
CA ASP A 219 -9.63 14.43 4.84
C ASP A 219 -10.55 14.50 6.06
N ALA A 220 -11.74 13.89 5.97
CA ALA A 220 -12.68 13.82 7.09
C ALA A 220 -12.11 13.03 8.28
N ALA A 221 -11.38 11.95 8.03
CA ALA A 221 -10.71 11.16 9.06
C ALA A 221 -9.69 12.01 9.83
N HIS A 222 -8.76 12.67 9.12
CA HIS A 222 -7.73 13.48 9.73
C HIS A 222 -8.28 14.73 10.41
N THR A 223 -9.13 15.49 9.73
CA THR A 223 -9.69 16.75 10.27
C THR A 223 -10.65 16.48 11.43
N GLY A 224 -11.42 15.39 11.38
CA GLY A 224 -12.29 14.97 12.47
C GLY A 224 -11.52 14.49 13.71
N ALA A 225 -10.42 13.75 13.52
CA ALA A 225 -9.60 13.24 14.61
C ALA A 225 -8.66 14.31 15.21
N TYR A 226 -8.10 15.18 14.37
CA TYR A 226 -6.99 16.05 14.74
C TYR A 226 -7.24 17.55 14.60
N GLY A 227 -8.43 17.94 14.14
CA GLY A 227 -8.82 19.32 13.84
C GLY A 227 -8.42 19.76 12.43
N HIS A 228 -9.03 20.84 11.92
CA HIS A 228 -8.61 21.40 10.64
C HIS A 228 -7.20 22.00 10.74
N PRO A 229 -6.30 21.73 9.76
CA PRO A 229 -4.98 22.34 9.75
C PRO A 229 -5.01 23.87 9.74
N GLU A 230 -4.13 24.48 10.55
CA GLU A 230 -3.95 25.93 10.62
C GLU A 230 -2.54 26.32 10.14
N PRO A 231 -2.37 27.52 9.55
CA PRO A 231 -1.06 28.08 9.29
C PRO A 231 -0.18 28.04 10.55
N THR A 232 0.93 27.31 10.48
CA THR A 232 1.77 27.02 11.65
C THR A 232 3.24 27.20 11.30
N ALA A 233 3.95 27.99 12.10
CA ALA A 233 5.40 28.07 12.02
C ALA A 233 6.03 26.80 12.60
N VAL A 234 6.78 26.07 11.78
CA VAL A 234 7.43 24.82 12.17
C VAL A 234 8.92 25.04 12.39
N ARG A 235 9.43 24.58 13.54
CA ARG A 235 10.86 24.64 13.84
C ARG A 235 11.62 23.64 12.95
N ILE A 236 12.70 24.10 12.35
CA ILE A 236 13.66 23.26 11.59
C ILE A 236 15.04 23.16 12.27
N HIS A 237 15.26 23.92 13.34
CA HIS A 237 16.53 23.90 14.08
C HIS A 237 16.50 22.86 15.20
N PRO A 238 17.62 22.14 15.44
CA PRO A 238 17.68 21.10 16.46
C PRO A 238 17.59 21.68 17.87
N LEU A 239 16.98 20.91 18.77
CA LEU A 239 16.97 21.17 20.21
C LEU A 239 17.72 20.07 20.96
N LYS A 240 18.68 20.44 21.82
CA LYS A 240 19.47 19.50 22.65
C LYS A 240 18.62 18.50 23.45
N GLY A 241 18.84 17.20 23.30
CA GLY A 241 18.13 16.15 24.04
C GLY A 241 18.07 14.82 23.29
N LYS A 242 17.37 13.83 23.86
CA LYS A 242 17.04 12.58 23.16
C LYS A 242 15.90 12.83 22.18
N ALA A 243 15.88 12.10 21.07
CA ALA A 243 14.91 12.33 20.02
C ALA A 243 14.49 11.05 19.29
N ILE A 244 13.28 11.09 18.73
CA ILE A 244 12.73 10.13 17.77
C ILE A 244 12.33 10.93 16.53
N LEU A 245 12.67 10.45 15.35
CA LEU A 245 12.21 10.95 14.06
C LEU A 245 11.11 10.04 13.54
N ILE A 246 9.96 10.59 13.18
CA ILE A 246 8.88 9.83 12.53
C ILE A 246 8.69 10.32 11.10
N SER A 247 8.61 9.37 10.17
CA SER A 247 8.50 9.61 8.73
C SER A 247 7.42 8.71 8.14
N GLY A 248 6.85 9.13 7.01
CA GLY A 248 5.69 8.49 6.38
C GLY A 248 4.49 9.41 6.41
N HIS A 249 3.28 8.86 6.55
CA HIS A 249 2.03 9.63 6.50
C HIS A 249 1.06 9.35 7.66
N ASP A 250 1.28 8.28 8.44
CA ASP A 250 0.29 7.85 9.42
C ASP A 250 0.26 8.76 10.66
N LEU A 251 -0.80 9.55 10.79
CA LEU A 251 -1.00 10.47 11.91
C LEU A 251 -1.44 9.76 13.20
N LYS A 252 -2.00 8.56 13.10
CA LYS A 252 -2.39 7.76 14.26
C LYS A 252 -1.16 7.20 14.97
N ASP A 253 -0.20 6.70 14.21
CA ASP A 253 1.11 6.29 14.74
C ASP A 253 1.84 7.46 15.41
N LEU A 254 1.81 8.67 14.82
CA LEU A 254 2.34 9.87 15.46
C LEU A 254 1.62 10.19 16.77
N GLU A 255 0.29 10.16 16.80
CA GLU A 255 -0.49 10.42 18.00
C GLU A 255 -0.12 9.44 19.13
N GLU A 256 -0.04 8.15 18.83
CA GLU A 256 0.32 7.12 19.81
C GLU A 256 1.77 7.28 20.27
N LEU A 257 2.70 7.60 19.38
CA LEU A 257 4.09 7.94 19.74
C LEU A 257 4.14 9.16 20.68
N LEU A 258 3.39 10.22 20.37
CA LEU A 258 3.34 11.43 21.18
C LEU A 258 2.80 11.16 22.58
N LYS A 259 1.70 10.38 22.69
CA LYS A 259 1.13 9.95 23.97
C LYS A 259 2.13 9.17 24.81
N GLN A 260 2.81 8.19 24.21
CA GLN A 260 3.77 7.32 24.91
C GLN A 260 5.04 8.07 25.35
N THR A 261 5.37 9.19 24.69
CA THR A 261 6.58 9.96 24.98
C THR A 261 6.36 11.16 25.90
N VAL A 262 5.13 11.44 26.34
CA VAL A 262 4.85 12.51 27.32
C VAL A 262 5.65 12.28 28.61
N GLY A 263 6.34 13.32 29.09
CA GLY A 263 7.09 13.29 30.35
C GLY A 263 8.41 12.51 30.32
N THR A 264 8.76 11.88 29.20
CA THR A 264 10.01 11.08 29.07
C THR A 264 11.26 11.92 28.82
N GLY A 265 11.09 13.18 28.43
CA GLY A 265 12.19 14.04 27.96
C GLY A 265 12.65 13.76 26.52
N ILE A 266 11.99 12.86 25.80
CA ILE A 266 12.22 12.57 24.37
C ILE A 266 11.49 13.61 23.52
N LYS A 267 12.19 14.11 22.49
CA LYS A 267 11.63 15.02 21.49
C LYS A 267 11.23 14.25 20.25
N VAL A 268 10.02 14.48 19.74
CA VAL A 268 9.54 13.89 18.49
C VAL A 268 9.75 14.90 17.38
N TYR A 269 10.42 14.50 16.31
CA TYR A 269 10.54 15.27 15.07
C TYR A 269 9.81 14.57 13.95
N THR A 270 9.20 15.32 13.05
CA THR A 270 8.67 14.81 11.79
C THR A 270 9.74 14.85 10.69
N HIS A 271 9.58 14.05 9.65
CA HIS A 271 10.38 14.10 8.43
C HIS A 271 9.50 13.84 7.19
N GLY A 272 9.87 14.46 6.07
CA GLY A 272 9.16 14.33 4.79
C GLY A 272 7.67 14.64 4.92
N GLU A 273 6.85 13.66 4.55
CA GLU A 273 5.39 13.80 4.45
C GLU A 273 4.68 13.86 5.82
N MET A 274 5.41 13.70 6.93
CA MET A 274 4.88 13.96 8.29
C MET A 274 4.89 15.45 8.65
N LEU A 275 5.54 16.32 7.86
CA LEU A 275 5.58 17.77 8.10
C LEU A 275 4.17 18.40 8.33
N PRO A 276 3.12 18.06 7.56
CA PRO A 276 1.79 18.63 7.75
C PRO A 276 1.17 18.35 9.12
N ALA A 277 1.66 17.35 9.87
CA ALA A 277 1.17 17.02 11.21
C ALA A 277 1.21 18.23 12.17
N HIS A 278 2.15 19.15 11.97
CA HIS A 278 2.26 20.37 12.78
C HIS A 278 1.10 21.34 12.57
N GLY A 279 0.38 21.26 11.45
CA GLY A 279 -0.80 22.09 11.20
C GLY A 279 -2.02 21.68 12.04
N TYR A 280 -2.08 20.43 12.49
CA TYR A 280 -3.23 19.88 13.20
C TYR A 280 -3.23 20.27 14.69
N PRO A 281 -4.27 20.97 15.20
CA PRO A 281 -4.32 21.45 16.59
C PRO A 281 -4.12 20.35 17.65
N GLU A 282 -4.75 19.19 17.46
CA GLU A 282 -4.69 18.09 18.46
C GLU A 282 -3.34 17.38 18.51
N LEU A 283 -2.52 17.48 17.46
CA LEU A 283 -1.15 16.98 17.45
C LEU A 283 -0.16 18.05 17.92
N ARG A 284 -0.36 19.31 17.51
CA ARG A 284 0.48 20.45 17.90
C ARG A 284 0.41 20.78 19.39
N LYS A 285 -0.63 20.34 20.10
CA LYS A 285 -0.75 20.56 21.56
C LYS A 285 0.39 19.90 22.35
N TYR A 286 0.98 18.83 21.83
CA TYR A 286 2.12 18.14 22.44
C TYR A 286 3.40 18.98 22.28
N LYS A 287 3.85 19.63 23.36
CA LYS A 287 5.01 20.55 23.33
C LYS A 287 6.34 19.89 22.99
N HIS A 288 6.43 18.56 23.08
CA HIS A 288 7.60 17.78 22.70
C HIS A 288 7.57 17.27 21.25
N LEU A 289 6.49 17.54 20.49
CA LEU A 289 6.54 17.57 19.02
C LEU A 289 7.38 18.78 18.61
N ALA A 290 8.68 18.55 18.45
CA ALA A 290 9.70 19.59 18.52
C ALA A 290 9.89 20.37 17.21
N GLY A 291 9.62 19.76 16.07
CA GLY A 291 9.82 20.37 14.75
C GLY A 291 9.86 19.35 13.62
N ASN A 292 10.30 19.80 12.45
CA ASN A 292 10.59 18.94 11.30
C ASN A 292 12.10 18.89 11.07
N TYR A 293 12.63 17.71 10.80
CA TYR A 293 14.04 17.49 10.49
C TYR A 293 14.18 17.02 9.05
N GLY A 294 15.12 17.63 8.32
CA GLY A 294 15.41 17.28 6.94
C GLY A 294 14.38 17.80 5.93
N GLY A 295 14.45 17.25 4.73
CA GLY A 295 13.65 17.62 3.57
C GLY A 295 12.81 16.46 3.05
N ALA A 296 12.94 16.21 1.75
CA ALA A 296 12.19 15.16 1.06
C ALA A 296 12.85 13.79 1.21
N TRP A 297 12.07 12.73 1.01
CA TRP A 297 12.49 11.35 1.29
C TRP A 297 13.73 10.88 0.51
N GLN A 298 14.08 11.53 -0.61
CA GLN A 298 15.25 11.24 -1.42
C GLN A 298 16.55 11.47 -0.65
N ASP A 299 16.58 12.46 0.26
CA ASP A 299 17.77 12.82 1.04
C ASP A 299 17.88 12.01 2.35
N GLN A 300 16.89 11.16 2.65
CA GLN A 300 16.79 10.46 3.94
C GLN A 300 18.04 9.67 4.30
N GLN A 301 18.79 9.13 3.32
CA GLN A 301 19.98 8.35 3.63
C GLN A 301 21.13 9.20 4.22
N ILE A 302 21.17 10.50 3.93
CA ILE A 302 22.13 11.43 4.55
C ILE A 302 21.53 11.91 5.87
N GLU A 303 20.28 12.37 5.83
CA GLU A 303 19.60 12.94 6.98
C GLU A 303 19.45 11.94 8.14
N PHE A 304 19.05 10.69 7.87
CA PHE A 304 18.90 9.66 8.90
C PHE A 304 20.26 9.22 9.47
N SER A 305 21.32 9.27 8.66
CA SER A 305 22.69 9.05 9.14
C SER A 305 23.10 10.11 10.16
N ASP A 306 22.75 11.37 9.91
CA ASP A 306 23.12 12.52 10.74
C ASP A 306 22.16 12.73 11.93
N PHE A 307 20.93 12.25 11.84
CA PHE A 307 19.98 12.29 12.95
C PHE A 307 20.43 11.32 14.06
N PRO A 308 20.67 11.76 15.31
CA PRO A 308 21.28 10.91 16.34
C PRO A 308 20.29 9.99 17.09
N GLY A 309 18.98 10.12 16.83
CA GLY A 309 17.92 9.40 17.55
C GLY A 309 17.39 8.17 16.83
N ALA A 310 16.34 7.55 17.38
CA ALA A 310 15.62 6.47 16.70
C ALA A 310 14.77 7.03 15.56
N ILE A 311 14.51 6.23 14.53
CA ILE A 311 13.72 6.60 13.35
C ILE A 311 12.56 5.61 13.23
N LEU A 312 11.34 6.10 13.06
CA LEU A 312 10.13 5.29 12.85
C LEU A 312 9.56 5.58 11.46
N MET A 313 9.43 4.54 10.63
CA MET A 313 8.82 4.60 9.31
C MET A 313 7.39 4.03 9.38
N THR A 314 6.38 4.90 9.21
CA THR A 314 4.96 4.51 9.25
C THR A 314 4.44 4.06 7.88
N THR A 315 5.00 4.62 6.81
CA THR A 315 4.68 4.29 5.41
C THR A 315 5.92 4.39 4.52
N ASN A 316 5.74 4.30 3.20
CA ASN A 316 6.74 4.80 2.26
C ASN A 316 7.08 6.28 2.54
N CYS A 317 8.27 6.77 2.18
CA CYS A 317 9.29 6.09 1.38
C CYS A 317 10.47 5.65 2.24
N ILE A 318 10.59 4.35 2.55
CA ILE A 318 11.83 3.80 3.11
C ILE A 318 12.84 3.54 1.99
N GLN A 319 14.02 4.12 2.10
CA GLN A 319 15.18 3.73 1.29
C GLN A 319 16.01 2.68 2.03
N LYS A 320 16.89 1.97 1.30
CA LYS A 320 17.85 1.03 1.90
C LYS A 320 18.58 1.68 3.09
N PRO A 321 18.38 1.21 4.34
CA PRO A 321 19.05 1.76 5.48
C PRO A 321 20.57 1.60 5.37
N LYS A 322 21.32 2.62 5.81
CA LYS A 322 22.78 2.54 5.92
C LYS A 322 23.18 1.89 7.24
N LYS A 323 24.36 1.28 7.25
CA LYS A 323 24.90 0.54 8.41
C LYS A 323 24.96 1.36 9.70
N ASN A 324 25.15 2.68 9.61
CA ASN A 324 25.30 3.55 10.77
C ASN A 324 23.98 3.97 11.46
N TYR A 325 22.83 3.58 10.90
CA TYR A 325 21.53 3.77 11.57
C TYR A 325 20.60 2.56 11.48
N LEU A 326 21.08 1.45 10.92
CA LEU A 326 20.29 0.23 10.76
C LEU A 326 19.77 -0.31 12.10
N ASP A 327 20.53 -0.15 13.18
CA ASP A 327 20.19 -0.59 14.54
C ASP A 327 19.18 0.31 15.27
N ARG A 328 18.80 1.43 14.66
CA ARG A 328 17.91 2.44 15.25
C ARG A 328 16.83 2.94 14.30
N ILE A 329 16.59 2.25 13.20
CA ILE A 329 15.43 2.45 12.33
C ILE A 329 14.40 1.34 12.58
N PHE A 330 13.16 1.72 12.74
CA PHE A 330 12.03 0.86 13.06
C PHE A 330 10.97 1.04 11.99
N THR A 331 10.28 -0.05 11.65
CA THR A 331 9.16 -0.04 10.70
C THR A 331 7.88 -0.44 11.43
N CYS A 332 6.76 0.15 11.02
CA CYS A 332 5.43 -0.26 11.48
C CYS A 332 4.45 -0.31 10.30
N GLY A 333 3.23 -0.76 10.57
CA GLY A 333 2.20 -0.95 9.54
C GLY A 333 2.64 -1.92 8.44
N LEU A 334 2.61 -1.44 7.20
CA LEU A 334 2.94 -2.21 6.00
C LEU A 334 4.40 -2.06 5.58
N VAL A 335 5.13 -1.11 6.17
CA VAL A 335 6.55 -0.88 5.87
C VAL A 335 7.36 -2.05 6.39
N ALA A 336 8.31 -2.53 5.61
CA ALA A 336 9.29 -3.48 6.11
C ALA A 336 10.60 -3.40 5.32
N TRP A 337 11.68 -3.67 6.03
CA TRP A 337 13.02 -3.84 5.49
C TRP A 337 13.71 -4.98 6.26
N PRO A 338 14.48 -5.88 5.61
CA PRO A 338 15.16 -6.97 6.31
C PRO A 338 16.17 -6.49 7.36
N GLY A 339 16.09 -7.05 8.57
CA GLY A 339 16.96 -6.74 9.71
C GLY A 339 16.17 -6.34 10.94
#